data_AF-A0A1I7U0T1-F1
#
_entry.id   AF-A0A1I7U0T1-F1
#
_cell.length_a   1.000
_cell.length_b   1.000
_cell.length_c   1.000
_cell.angle_alpha   90.00
_cell.angle_beta   90.00
_cell.angle_gamma   90.00
#
_symmetry.space_group_name_H-M   'P 1'
#
loop_
_entity.id
_entity.type
_entity.pdbx_description
1 polymer ?
#
loop_
_entity_poly.entity_id
_entity_poly.type
_entity_poly.pdbx_seq_one_letter_code
_entity_poly.pdbx_strand_id
1 'polypeptide(L)'
;MNNSTFSQQNSLPNLPLPELDDTINKYLKSLVPIVSGEELKTIGSLAKQFSESEEAKKLQNFLKAKSSSSKNWLEDWWYDAYTTNRDTLLTQNMGAIIPKSINSNSSQVEIAAQLIHHMMQYWSLVRQEKIEVTKSRGTNWDMYQVYNLFNSCRVPAMPRFH
;
A
#
# COMPACT_ATOMS: atom_id res chain seq x y z
N MET A 1 -24.03 -0.62 19.20
CA MET A 1 -23.65 -0.18 17.84
C MET A 1 -22.99 -1.36 17.16
N ASN A 2 -23.43 -1.73 15.96
CA ASN A 2 -22.95 -2.93 15.29
C ASN A 2 -21.59 -2.61 14.65
N ASN A 3 -20.49 -3.01 15.29
CA ASN A 3 -19.13 -2.77 14.81
C ASN A 3 -18.73 -3.81 13.76
N SER A 4 -19.37 -3.78 12.58
CA SER A 4 -18.95 -4.66 11.48
C SER A 4 -17.56 -4.28 10.97
N THR A 5 -16.85 -5.24 10.38
CA THR A 5 -15.49 -5.07 9.82
C THR A 5 -15.34 -3.80 8.96
N PHE A 6 -16.33 -3.48 8.13
CA PHE A 6 -16.23 -2.38 7.16
C PHE A 6 -17.01 -1.12 7.58
N SER A 7 -17.58 -1.12 8.78
CA SER A 7 -18.45 -0.04 9.28
C SER A 7 -17.78 1.34 9.30
N GLN A 8 -16.45 1.41 9.39
CA GLN A 8 -15.70 2.66 9.48
C GLN A 8 -15.14 3.15 8.14
N GLN A 9 -15.25 2.39 7.04
CA GLN A 9 -14.64 2.72 5.75
C GLN A 9 -15.08 4.10 5.18
N ASN A 10 -16.33 4.49 5.45
CA ASN A 10 -16.85 5.79 5.01
C ASN A 10 -16.40 6.97 5.87
N SER A 11 -15.91 6.72 7.07
CA SER A 11 -15.42 7.74 8.01
C SER A 11 -13.93 8.03 7.88
N LEU A 12 -13.20 7.20 7.12
CA LEU A 12 -11.77 7.37 6.91
C LEU A 12 -11.49 8.66 6.12
N PRO A 13 -10.44 9.41 6.49
CA PRO A 13 -10.05 10.59 5.74
C PRO A 13 -9.54 10.20 4.35
N ASN A 14 -9.68 11.11 3.39
CA ASN A 14 -9.05 10.95 2.09
C ASN A 14 -7.51 10.94 2.24
N LEU A 15 -6.81 10.27 1.32
CA LEU A 15 -5.35 10.31 1.26
C LEU A 15 -4.90 11.77 1.00
N PRO A 16 -4.13 12.38 1.91
CA PRO A 16 -3.70 13.76 1.74
C PRO A 16 -2.75 13.90 0.55
N LEU A 17 -2.77 15.07 -0.08
CA LEU A 17 -1.77 15.48 -1.06
C LEU A 17 -0.80 16.47 -0.40
N PRO A 18 0.48 16.11 -0.22
CA PRO A 18 1.48 17.03 0.30
C PRO A 18 1.71 18.23 -0.63
N GLU A 19 2.11 19.37 -0.06
CA GLU A 19 2.62 20.47 -0.86
C GLU A 19 3.97 20.11 -1.49
N LEU A 20 4.22 20.68 -2.67
CA LEU A 20 5.41 20.37 -3.46
C LEU A 20 6.69 20.76 -2.71
N ASP A 21 6.73 21.95 -2.12
CA ASP A 21 7.91 22.46 -1.41
C ASP A 21 8.26 21.58 -0.19
N ASP A 22 7.26 21.13 0.56
CA ASP A 22 7.45 20.19 1.67
C ASP A 22 8.03 18.86 1.20
N THR A 23 7.58 18.39 0.03
CA THR A 23 8.05 17.15 -0.59
C THR A 23 9.50 17.29 -1.05
N ILE A 24 9.85 18.39 -1.72
CA ILE A 24 11.21 18.70 -2.16
C ILE A 24 12.15 18.83 -0.96
N ASN A 25 11.73 19.53 0.09
CA ASN A 25 12.53 19.69 1.30
C ASN A 25 12.84 18.35 1.97
N LYS A 26 11.85 17.43 2.03
CA LYS A 26 12.06 16.07 2.55
C LYS A 26 12.95 15.24 1.62
N TYR A 27 12.77 15.36 0.31
CA TYR A 27 13.62 14.70 -0.70
C TYR A 27 15.09 15.10 -0.53
N LEU A 28 15.40 16.39 -0.49
CA LEU A 28 16.78 16.88 -0.31
C LEU A 28 17.38 16.41 1.03
N LYS A 29 16.61 16.44 2.12
CA LYS A 29 17.06 15.92 3.42
C LYS A 29 17.37 14.42 3.37
N SER A 30 16.57 13.64 2.63
CA SER A 30 16.77 12.20 2.51
C SER A 30 18.03 11.81 1.73
N LEU A 31 18.55 12.74 0.91
CA LEU A 31 19.75 12.53 0.10
C LEU A 31 21.06 12.84 0.84
N VAL A 32 21.01 13.61 1.92
CA VAL A 32 22.22 13.99 2.72
C VAL A 32 23.15 12.80 3.04
N PRO A 33 22.66 11.62 3.46
CA PRO A 33 23.54 10.49 3.75
C PRO A 33 23.94 9.66 2.51
N ILE A 34 23.39 9.95 1.33
CA ILE A 34 23.53 9.14 0.11
C ILE A 34 24.51 9.77 -0.88
N VAL A 35 24.48 11.09 -1.02
CA VAL A 35 25.22 11.82 -2.06
C VAL A 35 26.31 12.72 -1.47
N SER A 36 27.29 13.08 -2.27
CA SER A 36 28.33 14.05 -1.89
C SER A 36 27.76 15.46 -1.73
N GLY A 37 28.52 16.33 -1.06
CA GLY A 37 28.11 17.74 -0.89
C GLY A 37 28.00 18.51 -2.21
N GLU A 38 28.78 18.16 -3.23
CA GLU A 38 28.73 18.78 -4.55
C GLU A 38 27.48 18.34 -5.34
N GLU A 39 27.18 17.04 -5.30
CA GLU A 39 25.94 16.50 -5.88
C GLU A 39 24.71 17.11 -5.19
N LEU A 40 24.71 17.20 -3.86
CA LEU A 40 23.59 17.79 -3.12
C LEU A 40 23.34 19.26 -3.49
N LYS A 41 24.41 20.05 -3.71
CA LYS A 41 24.28 21.43 -4.20
C LYS A 41 23.65 21.48 -5.59
N THR A 42 24.10 20.58 -6.47
CA THR A 42 23.58 20.48 -7.84
C THR A 42 22.11 20.09 -7.84
N ILE A 43 21.74 19.03 -7.10
CA ILE A 43 20.37 18.56 -6.95
C ILE A 43 19.49 19.63 -6.29
N GLY A 44 19.99 20.33 -5.27
CA GLY A 44 19.27 21.42 -4.62
C GLY A 44 18.93 22.55 -5.59
N SER A 45 19.86 22.88 -6.50
CA SER A 45 19.65 23.91 -7.52
C SER A 45 18.60 23.48 -8.54
N LEU A 46 18.65 22.22 -9.00
CA LEU A 46 17.66 21.62 -9.90
C LEU A 46 16.27 21.53 -9.25
N ALA A 47 16.20 21.13 -7.98
CA ALA A 47 14.94 21.02 -7.26
C ALA A 47 14.25 22.38 -7.10
N LYS A 48 15.04 23.43 -6.83
CA LYS A 48 14.52 24.81 -6.79
C LYS A 48 14.05 25.29 -8.17
N GLN A 49 14.84 25.03 -9.21
CA GLN A 49 14.42 25.36 -10.58
C GLN A 49 13.12 24.65 -10.95
N PHE A 50 12.98 23.38 -10.56
CA PHE A 50 11.75 22.62 -10.77
C PHE A 50 10.58 23.22 -9.99
N SER A 51 10.72 23.52 -8.68
CA SER A 51 9.61 24.07 -7.88
C SER A 51 9.07 25.39 -8.43
N GLU A 52 9.92 26.20 -9.06
CA GLU A 52 9.56 27.48 -9.67
C GLU A 52 9.03 27.36 -11.11
N SER A 53 9.17 26.18 -11.74
CA SER A 53 8.78 25.95 -13.13
C SER A 53 7.26 25.93 -13.35
N GLU A 54 6.83 26.29 -14.57
CA GLU A 54 5.42 26.16 -14.97
C GLU A 54 4.98 24.69 -15.04
N GLU A 55 5.89 23.78 -15.36
CA GLU A 55 5.66 22.34 -15.39
C GLU A 55 5.30 21.80 -14.01
N ALA A 56 6.03 22.20 -12.96
CA ALA A 56 5.71 21.80 -11.60
C ALA A 56 4.34 22.31 -11.14
N LYS A 57 3.97 23.55 -11.49
CA LYS A 57 2.63 24.08 -11.20
C LYS A 57 1.54 23.27 -11.91
N LYS A 58 1.73 22.96 -13.19
CA LYS A 58 0.80 22.12 -13.97
C LYS A 58 0.62 20.75 -13.33
N LEU A 59 1.72 20.09 -12.96
CA LEU A 59 1.71 18.76 -12.34
C LEU A 59 1.03 18.78 -10.96
N GLN A 60 1.36 19.74 -10.10
CA GLN A 60 0.74 19.86 -8.78
C GLN A 60 -0.76 20.19 -8.88
N ASN A 61 -1.17 21.02 -9.84
CA ASN A 61 -2.58 21.32 -10.09
C ASN A 61 -3.35 20.07 -10.58
N PHE A 62 -2.73 19.26 -11.44
CA PHE A 62 -3.29 17.97 -11.85
C PHE A 62 -3.47 17.02 -10.67
N LEU A 63 -2.46 16.90 -9.80
CA LEU A 63 -2.55 16.09 -8.58
C LEU A 63 -3.64 16.61 -7.63
N LYS A 64 -3.77 17.94 -7.46
CA LYS A 64 -4.83 18.57 -6.67
C LYS A 64 -6.22 18.22 -7.23
N ALA A 65 -6.40 18.30 -8.55
CA ALA A 65 -7.65 17.92 -9.20
C ALA A 65 -7.98 16.43 -8.96
N LYS A 66 -7.00 15.52 -9.15
CA LYS A 66 -7.19 14.09 -8.91
C LYS A 66 -7.46 13.76 -7.43
N SER A 67 -6.78 14.43 -6.51
CA SER A 67 -6.99 14.31 -5.06
C SER A 67 -8.38 14.79 -4.64
N SER A 68 -8.92 15.83 -5.28
CA SER A 68 -10.26 16.32 -4.98
C SER A 68 -11.39 15.39 -5.43
N SER A 69 -11.16 14.54 -6.44
CA SER A 69 -12.16 13.67 -7.03
C SER A 69 -12.10 12.21 -6.56
N SER A 70 -11.18 11.86 -5.66
CA SER A 70 -10.98 10.49 -5.19
C SER A 70 -10.68 10.40 -3.69
N LYS A 71 -11.11 9.32 -3.04
CA LYS A 71 -10.73 9.04 -1.63
C LYS A 71 -9.24 8.71 -1.50
N ASN A 72 -8.70 8.01 -2.49
CA ASN A 72 -7.28 7.66 -2.58
C ASN A 72 -6.81 7.93 -4.00
N TRP A 73 -6.12 9.05 -4.20
CA TRP A 73 -5.65 9.46 -5.53
C TRP A 73 -4.46 8.63 -6.04
N LEU A 74 -3.84 7.83 -5.17
CA LEU A 74 -2.65 7.05 -5.51
C LEU A 74 -2.99 5.58 -5.80
N GLU A 75 -4.17 5.10 -5.41
CA GLU A 75 -4.52 3.67 -5.41
C GLU A 75 -4.25 2.98 -6.76
N ASP A 76 -4.85 3.48 -7.85
CA ASP A 76 -4.71 2.88 -9.18
C ASP A 76 -3.26 2.87 -9.66
N TRP A 77 -2.53 3.99 -9.46
CA TRP A 77 -1.14 4.11 -9.88
C TRP A 77 -0.23 3.19 -9.08
N TRP A 78 -0.48 3.05 -7.77
CA TRP A 78 0.27 2.13 -6.94
C TRP A 78 -0.02 0.67 -7.30
N TYR A 79 -1.27 0.34 -7.61
CA TYR A 79 -1.64 -0.98 -8.11
C TYR A 79 -0.97 -1.31 -9.45
N ASP A 80 -0.91 -0.34 -10.36
CA ASP A 80 -0.22 -0.49 -11.63
C ASP A 80 1.30 -0.70 -11.45
N ALA A 81 1.94 -0.16 -10.42
CA ALA A 81 3.36 -0.42 -10.13
C ALA A 81 3.66 -1.93 -9.93
N TYR A 82 2.71 -2.69 -9.40
CA TYR A 82 2.84 -4.15 -9.26
C TYR A 82 2.42 -4.91 -10.52
N THR A 83 1.36 -4.45 -11.19
CA THR A 83 0.77 -5.21 -12.32
C THR A 83 1.46 -4.95 -13.65
N THR A 84 2.17 -3.84 -13.79
CA THR A 84 2.95 -3.49 -15.01
C THR A 84 4.38 -4.03 -14.97
N ASN A 85 4.94 -4.28 -13.79
CA ASN A 85 6.25 -4.93 -13.66
C ASN A 85 6.23 -6.33 -14.32
N ARG A 86 7.29 -6.65 -15.06
CA ARG A 86 7.47 -7.90 -15.84
C ARG A 86 8.54 -8.82 -15.27
N ASP A 87 9.19 -8.43 -14.18
CA ASP A 87 10.04 -9.30 -13.40
C ASP A 87 9.24 -10.48 -12.84
N THR A 88 9.97 -11.52 -12.46
CA THR A 88 9.38 -12.68 -11.80
C THR A 88 8.62 -12.28 -10.53
N LEU A 89 7.47 -12.90 -10.28
CA LEU A 89 6.71 -12.68 -9.05
C LEU A 89 7.47 -13.10 -7.80
N LEU A 90 8.53 -13.90 -7.92
CA LEU A 90 9.37 -14.31 -6.78
C LEU A 90 10.01 -13.12 -6.06
N THR A 91 10.31 -12.03 -6.76
CA THR A 91 10.86 -10.82 -6.14
C THR A 91 9.79 -9.91 -5.53
N GLN A 92 8.52 -10.16 -5.85
CA GLN A 92 7.38 -9.34 -5.42
C GLN A 92 6.54 -10.01 -4.32
N ASN A 93 6.55 -11.34 -4.27
CA ASN A 93 5.80 -12.10 -3.28
C ASN A 93 6.51 -12.12 -1.94
N MET A 94 5.75 -11.91 -0.86
CA MET A 94 6.24 -12.07 0.49
C MET A 94 6.04 -13.50 0.96
N GLY A 95 7.12 -14.17 1.37
CA GLY A 95 7.07 -15.47 2.03
C GLY A 95 7.03 -15.32 3.55
N ALA A 96 6.33 -16.21 4.23
CA ALA A 96 6.37 -16.34 5.69
C ALA A 96 6.70 -17.79 6.07
N ILE A 97 7.51 -17.97 7.10
CA ILE A 97 7.85 -19.28 7.65
C ILE A 97 7.07 -19.46 8.95
N ILE A 98 6.28 -20.52 9.04
CA ILE A 98 5.64 -20.92 10.29
C ILE A 98 6.66 -21.73 11.10
N PRO A 99 7.05 -21.30 12.31
CA PRO A 99 8.03 -22.02 13.12
C PRO A 99 7.62 -23.48 13.38
N LYS A 100 8.56 -24.41 13.23
CA LYS A 100 8.34 -25.84 13.45
C LYS A 100 7.91 -26.16 14.89
N SER A 101 8.27 -25.31 15.86
CA SER A 101 7.85 -25.43 17.26
C SER A 101 6.34 -25.38 17.44
N ILE A 102 5.60 -24.72 16.54
CA ILE A 102 4.13 -24.64 16.59
C ILE A 102 3.48 -25.98 16.25
N ASN A 103 4.17 -26.84 15.49
CA ASN A 103 3.63 -28.10 14.96
C ASN A 103 4.59 -29.28 15.18
N SER A 104 5.39 -29.25 16.25
CA SER A 104 6.55 -30.13 16.43
C SER A 104 6.23 -31.63 16.44
N ASN A 105 5.00 -32.00 16.79
CA ASN A 105 4.54 -33.39 16.92
C ASN A 105 3.45 -33.79 15.91
N SER A 106 3.15 -32.94 14.92
CA SER A 106 2.10 -33.20 13.93
C SER A 106 2.67 -33.66 12.59
N SER A 107 2.01 -34.62 11.96
CA SER A 107 2.23 -35.01 10.57
C SER A 107 1.86 -33.88 9.61
N GLN A 108 2.35 -33.95 8.37
CA GLN A 108 2.00 -32.97 7.33
C GLN A 108 0.49 -32.86 7.10
N VAL A 109 -0.23 -33.99 7.15
CA VAL A 109 -1.68 -34.03 6.95
C VAL A 109 -2.42 -33.35 8.10
N GLU A 110 -1.99 -33.58 9.35
CA GLU A 110 -2.58 -32.92 10.52
C GLU A 110 -2.34 -31.41 10.49
N ILE A 111 -1.13 -30.98 10.10
CA ILE A 111 -0.81 -29.55 9.94
C ILE A 111 -1.68 -28.93 8.86
N ALA A 112 -1.78 -29.56 7.69
CA ALA A 112 -2.61 -29.06 6.59
C ALA A 112 -4.09 -28.96 6.99
N ALA A 113 -4.63 -29.97 7.67
CA ALA A 113 -6.00 -29.97 8.17
C ALA A 113 -6.25 -28.82 9.16
N GLN A 114 -5.33 -28.60 10.10
CA GLN A 114 -5.39 -27.48 11.04
C GLN A 114 -5.32 -26.13 10.32
N LEU A 115 -4.40 -25.94 9.38
CA LEU A 115 -4.25 -24.67 8.65
C LEU A 115 -5.52 -24.35 7.86
N ILE A 116 -6.05 -25.31 7.11
CA ILE A 116 -7.28 -25.14 6.34
C ILE A 116 -8.45 -24.80 7.27
N HIS A 117 -8.58 -25.52 8.40
CA HIS A 117 -9.63 -25.25 9.39
C HIS A 117 -9.61 -23.81 9.90
N HIS A 118 -8.46 -23.33 10.37
CA HIS A 118 -8.32 -21.98 10.90
C HIS A 118 -8.46 -20.91 9.81
N MET A 119 -7.93 -21.15 8.60
CA MET A 119 -8.15 -20.26 7.45
C MET A 119 -9.63 -20.14 7.08
N MET A 120 -10.38 -21.24 7.13
CA MET A 120 -11.82 -21.24 6.86
C MET A 120 -12.63 -20.57 7.96
N GLN A 121 -12.24 -20.71 9.23
CA GLN A 121 -12.82 -19.93 10.31
C GLN A 121 -12.58 -18.43 10.10
N TYR A 122 -11.35 -18.03 9.75
CA TYR A 122 -11.04 -16.62 9.48
C TYR A 122 -11.82 -16.09 8.27
N TRP A 123 -11.88 -16.84 7.16
CA TRP A 123 -12.70 -16.48 6.00
C TRP A 123 -14.18 -16.31 6.36
N SER A 124 -14.72 -17.19 7.20
CA SER A 124 -16.10 -17.09 7.70
C SER A 124 -16.33 -15.81 8.50
N LEU A 125 -15.38 -15.41 9.35
CA LEU A 125 -15.44 -14.14 10.09
C LEU A 125 -15.39 -12.93 9.15
N VAL A 126 -14.52 -12.94 8.13
CA VAL A 126 -14.44 -11.89 7.11
C VAL A 126 -15.79 -11.74 6.39
N ARG A 127 -16.37 -12.86 5.93
CA ARG A 127 -17.67 -12.87 5.22
C ARG A 127 -18.85 -12.42 6.07
N GLN A 128 -18.80 -12.66 7.37
CA GLN A 128 -19.83 -12.22 8.32
C GLN A 128 -19.57 -10.81 8.86
N GLU A 129 -18.51 -10.14 8.38
CA GLU A 129 -18.06 -8.83 8.87
C GLU A 129 -17.83 -8.79 10.39
N LYS A 130 -17.29 -9.89 10.94
CA LYS A 130 -17.03 -10.06 12.38
C LYS A 130 -15.57 -9.82 12.78
N ILE A 131 -14.75 -9.31 11.87
CA ILE A 131 -13.38 -8.91 12.19
C ILE A 131 -13.44 -7.53 12.83
N GLU A 132 -12.82 -7.39 14.00
CA GLU A 132 -12.76 -6.09 14.66
C GLU A 132 -11.99 -5.09 13.79
N VAL A 133 -12.49 -3.85 13.77
CA VAL A 133 -11.81 -2.75 13.07
C VAL A 133 -10.44 -2.54 13.70
N THR A 134 -9.39 -2.65 12.89
CA THR A 134 -8.02 -2.41 13.34
C THR A 134 -7.88 -0.96 13.78
N LYS A 135 -7.28 -0.75 14.96
CA LYS A 135 -6.99 0.58 15.49
C LYS A 135 -5.53 0.69 15.87
N SER A 136 -4.92 1.82 15.59
CA SER A 136 -3.59 2.16 16.11
C SER A 136 -3.58 3.59 16.60
N ARG A 137 -3.05 3.80 17.81
CA ARG A 137 -2.96 5.12 18.46
C ARG A 137 -4.29 5.89 18.48
N GLY A 138 -5.41 5.17 18.65
CA GLY A 138 -6.76 5.76 18.68
C GLY A 138 -7.42 5.97 17.31
N THR A 139 -6.72 5.70 16.21
CA THR A 139 -7.21 5.90 14.84
C THR A 139 -7.63 4.57 14.21
N ASN A 140 -8.81 4.54 13.58
CA ASN A 140 -9.27 3.41 12.78
C ASN A 140 -8.44 3.27 11.50
N TRP A 141 -8.11 2.04 11.13
CA TRP A 141 -7.37 1.74 9.90
C TRP A 141 -8.32 1.27 8.80
N ASP A 142 -7.85 1.40 7.56
CA ASP A 142 -8.53 0.83 6.40
C ASP A 142 -8.57 -0.70 6.50
N MET A 143 -9.76 -1.27 6.28
CA MET A 143 -10.02 -2.70 6.34
C MET A 143 -10.18 -3.33 4.95
N TYR A 144 -10.02 -2.57 3.86
CA TYR A 144 -10.26 -3.05 2.49
C TYR A 144 -9.30 -4.19 2.10
N GLN A 145 -8.08 -4.20 2.63
CA GLN A 145 -7.12 -5.28 2.39
C GLN A 145 -7.63 -6.65 2.87
N VAL A 146 -8.44 -6.69 3.95
CA VAL A 146 -9.02 -7.93 4.48
C VAL A 146 -10.00 -8.55 3.49
N TYR A 147 -10.73 -7.72 2.73
CA TYR A 147 -11.63 -8.18 1.68
C TYR A 147 -10.88 -8.90 0.54
N ASN A 148 -9.66 -8.45 0.23
CA ASN A 148 -8.85 -8.98 -0.86
C ASN A 148 -8.05 -10.24 -0.50
N LEU A 149 -8.13 -10.75 0.74
CA LEU A 149 -7.33 -11.88 1.20
C LEU A 149 -7.78 -13.23 0.61
N PHE A 150 -9.08 -13.40 0.41
CA PHE A 150 -9.66 -14.65 -0.07
C PHE A 150 -10.29 -14.47 -1.45
N ASN A 151 -10.30 -15.54 -2.25
CA ASN A 151 -10.91 -15.56 -3.59
C ASN A 151 -10.35 -14.48 -4.54
N SER A 152 -9.11 -14.06 -4.33
CA SER A 152 -8.38 -13.14 -5.21
C SER A 152 -7.25 -13.90 -5.93
N CYS A 153 -6.99 -13.53 -7.18
CA CYS A 153 -5.90 -14.11 -7.95
C CYS A 153 -5.40 -13.08 -8.98
N ARG A 154 -4.08 -12.99 -9.16
CA ARG A 154 -3.48 -12.20 -10.24
C ARG A 154 -3.59 -12.97 -11.55
N VAL A 155 -4.13 -12.33 -12.58
CA VAL A 155 -4.24 -12.91 -13.92
C VAL A 155 -3.13 -12.35 -14.81
N PRO A 156 -2.32 -13.20 -15.48
CA PRO A 156 -1.35 -12.75 -16.46
C PRO A 156 -2.01 -12.03 -17.64
N ALA A 157 -1.42 -10.91 -18.07
CA ALA A 157 -1.92 -10.13 -19.20
C ALA A 157 -0.77 -9.47 -19.96
N MET A 158 -1.01 -9.18 -21.24
CA MET A 158 -0.09 -8.38 -22.05
C MET A 158 0.06 -6.97 -21.47
N PRO A 159 1.21 -6.29 -21.70
CA PRO A 159 1.38 -4.89 -21.34
C PRO A 159 0.23 -4.02 -21.85
N ARG A 160 -0.30 -3.15 -20.98
CA ARG A 160 -1.16 -2.06 -21.43
C ARG A 160 -0.25 -1.03 -22.10
N PHE A 161 -0.40 -0.83 -23.40
CA PHE A 161 0.21 0.33 -24.07
C PHE A 161 -0.68 1.54 -23.77
N HIS A 162 -0.12 2.55 -23.10
CA HIS A 162 -0.77 3.84 -22.88
C HIS A 162 -0.48 4.78 -24.05
#